data_AF-A0A1H9EV57-F1
#
_entry.id   AF-A0A1H9EV57-F1
#
_cell.length_a   1.000
_cell.length_b   1.000
_cell.length_c   1.000
_cell.angle_alpha   90.00
_cell.angle_beta   90.00
_cell.angle_gamma   90.00
#
_symmetry.space_group_name_H-M   'P 1'
#
loop_
_entity.id
_entity.type
_entity.pdbx_description
1 polymer ?
#
loop_
_entity_poly.entity_id
_entity_poly.type
_entity_poly.pdbx_seq_one_letter_code
_entity_poly.pdbx_strand_id
1 'polypeptide(L)'
;MCLLREQSVSRADKAARAPRPRHNAPVLSDAIDAVDWSAVPAPPNPRYRPEVIVGSLKELATATTLDQAADAASRLAGGGIVHDHSGMVFPSASWAAPLLLDIVEQGHPHARVAAVGLLDDALCLHPAADYNRVVTEHGMHVPICCAVARSVRSRRDIVLAQGHPGKRLLAEARLHWRFDIEETLPVSEGVVAAFGVLEGVLPSPPVEGELHAGPSRFPVPAVETEYPPADDTGQACLLLRGVPTEKAVPGSALHPTACGEREH
;
A
#
# COMPACT_ATOMS: atom_id res chain seq x y z
N MET A 1 25.86 60.86 -46.76
CA MET A 1 25.36 59.59 -47.34
C MET A 1 26.15 58.45 -46.72
N CYS A 2 25.61 57.85 -45.66
CA CYS A 2 26.23 56.78 -44.88
C CYS A 2 25.54 55.47 -45.26
N LEU A 3 26.26 54.53 -45.87
CA LEU A 3 25.74 53.24 -46.33
C LEU A 3 25.80 52.22 -45.18
N LEU A 4 24.62 51.86 -44.67
CA LEU A 4 24.39 50.72 -43.79
C LEU A 4 24.58 49.42 -44.61
N ARG A 5 25.43 48.52 -44.13
CA ARG A 5 25.44 47.11 -44.55
C ARG A 5 25.39 46.25 -43.30
N GLU A 6 24.26 45.59 -43.14
CA GLU A 6 23.89 44.72 -42.03
C GLU A 6 24.77 43.46 -42.01
N GLN A 7 25.30 43.15 -40.82
CA GLN A 7 25.88 41.84 -40.51
C GLN A 7 24.76 40.96 -39.93
N SER A 8 24.29 40.00 -40.70
CA SER A 8 23.38 38.94 -40.24
C SER A 8 24.20 37.78 -39.68
N VAL A 9 24.25 37.68 -38.35
CA VAL A 9 24.83 36.57 -37.60
C VAL A 9 23.72 35.77 -36.93
N SER A 10 23.78 34.45 -37.15
CA SER A 10 23.32 33.38 -36.24
C SER A 10 21.82 33.10 -36.14
N ARG A 11 21.43 31.91 -36.58
CA ARG A 11 21.22 30.73 -35.71
C ARG A 11 20.79 29.55 -36.56
N ALA A 12 21.72 28.65 -36.80
CA ALA A 12 21.40 27.33 -37.31
C ALA A 12 20.59 26.59 -36.24
N ASP A 13 19.40 26.14 -36.63
CA ASP A 13 18.53 25.24 -35.89
C ASP A 13 19.32 24.00 -35.45
N LYS A 14 19.62 23.95 -34.15
CA LYS A 14 20.03 22.73 -33.47
C LYS A 14 18.94 22.43 -32.46
N ALA A 15 17.83 21.89 -32.94
CA ALA A 15 16.81 21.27 -32.11
C ALA A 15 17.50 20.13 -31.34
N ALA A 16 17.88 20.41 -30.09
CA ALA A 16 18.35 19.42 -29.15
C ALA A 16 17.18 18.44 -28.91
N ARG A 17 17.26 17.28 -29.57
CA ARG A 17 16.39 16.15 -29.32
C ARG A 17 16.54 15.79 -27.85
N ALA A 18 15.51 16.08 -27.06
CA ALA A 18 15.47 15.70 -25.66
C ALA A 18 15.81 14.20 -25.51
N PRO A 19 16.64 13.80 -24.54
CA PRO A 19 16.93 12.40 -24.32
C PRO A 19 15.61 11.67 -24.04
N ARG A 20 15.33 10.62 -24.81
CA ARG A 20 14.22 9.71 -24.52
C ARG A 20 14.45 9.15 -23.11
N PRO A 21 13.42 9.09 -22.25
CA PRO A 21 13.54 8.44 -20.94
C PRO A 21 14.04 7.01 -21.18
N ARG A 22 15.11 6.62 -20.48
CA ARG A 22 15.60 5.25 -20.50
C ARG A 22 14.46 4.38 -19.95
N HIS A 23 14.03 3.37 -20.71
CA HIS A 23 13.01 2.43 -20.28
C HIS A 23 13.56 1.61 -19.10
N ASN A 24 13.02 1.84 -17.90
CA ASN A 24 13.29 1.04 -16.69
C ASN A 24 12.53 -0.31 -16.67
N ALA A 25 11.81 -0.65 -17.75
CA ALA A 25 11.08 -1.91 -17.89
C ALA A 25 11.87 -3.19 -17.56
N PRO A 26 13.18 -3.32 -17.88
CA PRO A 26 13.95 -4.52 -17.52
C PRO A 26 14.05 -4.72 -16.01
N VAL A 27 14.26 -3.62 -15.27
CA VAL A 27 14.46 -3.64 -13.81
C VAL A 27 13.18 -4.07 -13.08
N LEU A 28 12.02 -3.62 -13.56
CA LEU A 28 10.74 -3.98 -12.95
C LEU A 28 10.34 -5.43 -13.28
N SER A 29 10.65 -5.92 -14.49
CA SER A 29 10.44 -7.34 -14.82
C SER A 29 11.25 -8.25 -13.90
N ASP A 30 12.52 -7.91 -13.65
CA ASP A 30 13.38 -8.67 -12.74
C ASP A 30 12.84 -8.64 -11.30
N ALA A 31 12.33 -7.48 -10.84
CA ALA A 31 11.70 -7.36 -9.53
C ALA A 31 10.43 -8.23 -9.40
N ILE A 32 9.62 -8.33 -10.46
CA ILE A 32 8.43 -9.21 -10.49
C ILE A 32 8.85 -10.69 -10.40
N ASP A 33 9.92 -11.08 -11.09
CA ASP A 33 10.44 -12.46 -11.09
C ASP A 33 11.14 -12.84 -9.78
N ALA A 34 11.71 -11.87 -9.06
CA ALA A 34 12.38 -12.10 -7.79
C ALA A 34 11.42 -12.43 -6.64
N VAL A 35 10.12 -12.16 -6.81
CA VAL A 35 9.10 -12.48 -5.80
C VAL A 35 8.81 -13.99 -5.81
N ASP A 36 8.90 -14.61 -4.64
CA ASP A 36 8.45 -15.99 -4.44
C ASP A 36 6.92 -16.06 -4.38
N TRP A 37 6.28 -16.01 -5.54
CA TRP A 37 4.82 -16.13 -5.67
C TRP A 37 4.27 -17.47 -5.16
N SER A 38 5.12 -18.50 -5.05
CA SER A 38 4.70 -19.81 -4.53
C SER A 38 4.52 -19.83 -3.02
N ALA A 39 5.13 -18.88 -2.31
CA ALA A 39 4.96 -18.69 -0.87
C ALA A 39 3.69 -17.92 -0.51
N VAL A 40 3.00 -17.31 -1.48
CA VAL A 40 1.75 -16.59 -1.25
C VAL A 40 0.64 -17.59 -0.88
N PRO A 41 -0.08 -17.38 0.24
CA PRO A 41 -1.20 -18.25 0.60
C PRO A 41 -2.25 -18.32 -0.52
N ALA A 42 -2.56 -19.53 -0.98
CA ALA A 42 -3.54 -19.77 -2.02
C ALA A 42 -4.90 -20.16 -1.40
N PRO A 43 -5.90 -19.27 -1.39
CA PRO A 43 -7.25 -19.65 -0.96
C PRO A 43 -7.83 -20.73 -1.89
N PRO A 44 -8.57 -21.73 -1.36
CA PRO A 44 -9.25 -22.75 -2.16
C PRO A 44 -10.51 -22.16 -2.83
N ASN A 45 -10.32 -21.07 -3.58
CA ASN A 45 -11.38 -20.31 -4.21
C ASN A 45 -11.21 -20.42 -5.72
N PRO A 46 -12.24 -20.90 -6.47
CA PRO A 46 -12.14 -21.08 -7.92
C PRO A 46 -11.95 -19.76 -8.70
N ARG A 47 -12.16 -18.61 -8.04
CA ARG A 47 -11.90 -17.28 -8.62
C ARG A 47 -10.46 -16.83 -8.46
N TYR A 48 -9.68 -17.45 -7.57
CA TYR A 48 -8.27 -17.12 -7.41
C TYR A 48 -7.46 -17.79 -8.51
N ARG A 49 -6.72 -16.97 -9.26
CA ARG A 49 -5.97 -17.37 -10.46
C ARG A 49 -4.50 -16.96 -10.32
N PRO A 50 -3.72 -17.63 -9.46
CA PRO A 50 -2.32 -17.26 -9.23
C PRO A 50 -1.47 -17.32 -10.49
N GLU A 51 -1.83 -18.19 -11.45
CA GLU A 51 -1.09 -18.38 -12.69
C GLU A 51 -1.07 -17.14 -13.60
N VAL A 52 -2.01 -16.20 -13.44
CA VAL A 52 -2.05 -14.99 -14.29
C VAL A 52 -1.24 -13.83 -13.72
N ILE A 53 -0.79 -13.90 -12.46
CA ILE A 53 -0.23 -12.75 -11.72
C ILE A 53 1.05 -12.24 -12.40
N VAL A 54 2.06 -13.10 -12.53
CA VAL A 54 3.39 -12.71 -13.03
C VAL A 54 3.30 -12.15 -14.45
N GLY A 55 2.60 -12.86 -15.34
CA GLY A 55 2.42 -12.44 -16.72
C GLY A 55 1.72 -11.09 -16.82
N SER A 56 0.61 -10.92 -16.09
CA SER A 56 -0.19 -9.69 -16.15
C SER A 56 0.52 -8.50 -15.51
N LEU A 57 1.30 -8.69 -14.45
CA LEU A 57 2.14 -7.62 -13.88
C LEU A 57 3.21 -7.15 -14.88
N LYS A 58 3.86 -8.07 -15.58
CA LYS A 58 4.87 -7.75 -16.60
C LYS A 58 4.25 -7.03 -17.80
N GLU A 59 3.10 -7.50 -18.26
CA GLU A 59 2.36 -6.87 -19.35
C GLU A 59 1.89 -5.48 -18.95
N LEU A 60 1.38 -5.29 -17.73
CA LEU A 60 1.00 -3.98 -17.23
C LEU A 60 2.21 -3.04 -17.12
N ALA A 61 3.34 -3.54 -16.60
CA ALA A 61 4.59 -2.78 -16.48
C ALA A 61 5.17 -2.33 -17.83
N THR A 62 4.93 -3.11 -18.89
CA THR A 62 5.45 -2.85 -20.24
C THR A 62 4.41 -2.27 -21.20
N ALA A 63 3.16 -2.09 -20.75
CA ALA A 63 2.08 -1.59 -21.57
C ALA A 63 2.42 -0.20 -22.14
N THR A 64 2.15 -0.02 -23.44
CA THR A 64 2.37 1.27 -24.15
C THR A 64 1.08 1.85 -24.72
N THR A 65 -0.02 1.12 -24.57
CA THR A 65 -1.34 1.47 -25.11
C THR A 65 -2.40 1.27 -24.04
N LEU A 66 -3.57 1.86 -24.25
CA LEU A 66 -4.72 1.67 -23.38
C LEU A 66 -5.14 0.20 -23.33
N ASP A 67 -5.28 -0.45 -24.50
CA ASP A 67 -5.77 -1.82 -24.59
C ASP A 67 -4.86 -2.82 -23.85
N GLN A 68 -3.54 -2.67 -23.99
CA GLN A 68 -2.57 -3.50 -23.26
C GLN A 68 -2.69 -3.31 -21.73
N ALA A 69 -2.80 -2.06 -21.27
CA ALA A 69 -2.94 -1.77 -19.85
C ALA A 69 -4.27 -2.30 -19.30
N ALA A 70 -5.36 -2.12 -20.04
CA ALA A 70 -6.68 -2.59 -19.66
C ALA A 70 -6.75 -4.12 -19.60
N ASP A 71 -6.24 -4.81 -20.62
CA ASP A 71 -6.24 -6.27 -20.69
C ASP A 71 -5.43 -6.91 -19.54
N ALA A 72 -4.23 -6.39 -19.26
CA ALA A 72 -3.41 -6.83 -18.14
C ALA A 72 -4.08 -6.54 -16.78
N ALA A 73 -4.67 -5.35 -16.62
CA ALA A 73 -5.38 -4.98 -15.40
C ALA A 73 -6.64 -5.85 -15.19
N SER A 74 -7.40 -6.15 -16.25
CA SER A 74 -8.57 -7.03 -16.17
C SER A 74 -8.21 -8.45 -15.75
N ARG A 75 -7.05 -8.99 -16.16
CA ARG A 75 -6.57 -10.29 -15.65
C ARG A 75 -6.23 -10.23 -14.16
N LEU A 76 -5.58 -9.17 -13.71
CA LEU A 76 -5.28 -8.96 -12.28
C LEU A 76 -6.55 -8.77 -11.45
N ALA A 77 -7.53 -8.04 -12.00
CA ALA A 77 -8.81 -7.75 -11.37
C ALA A 77 -9.82 -8.90 -11.43
N GLY A 78 -9.64 -9.84 -12.35
CA GLY A 78 -10.51 -11.01 -12.55
C GLY A 78 -10.03 -12.29 -11.85
N GLY A 79 -9.12 -12.19 -10.87
CA GLY A 79 -8.67 -13.36 -10.11
C GLY A 79 -7.20 -13.34 -9.68
N GLY A 80 -6.36 -12.47 -10.23
CA GLY A 80 -4.93 -12.45 -9.93
C GLY A 80 -4.63 -11.92 -8.52
N ILE A 81 -5.11 -10.72 -8.21
CA ILE A 81 -4.92 -10.07 -6.90
C ILE A 81 -6.23 -9.63 -6.26
N VAL A 82 -7.23 -9.35 -7.09
CA VAL A 82 -8.63 -9.14 -6.68
C VAL A 82 -9.54 -9.90 -7.64
N HIS A 83 -10.80 -10.05 -7.24
CA HIS A 83 -11.90 -10.42 -8.12
C HIS A 83 -13.01 -9.37 -7.96
N ASP A 84 -12.88 -8.28 -8.73
CA ASP A 84 -13.71 -7.07 -8.66
C ASP A 84 -15.22 -7.35 -8.72
N HIS A 85 -15.65 -8.23 -9.62
CA HIS A 85 -17.05 -8.63 -9.81
C HIS A 85 -17.66 -9.31 -8.58
N SER A 86 -16.82 -9.90 -7.72
CA SER A 86 -17.27 -10.53 -6.46
C SER A 86 -16.84 -9.73 -5.24
N GLY A 87 -16.23 -8.55 -5.44
CA GLY A 87 -15.75 -7.72 -4.35
C GLY A 87 -14.69 -8.39 -3.48
N MET A 88 -13.86 -9.27 -4.05
CA MET A 88 -12.87 -10.06 -3.30
C MET A 88 -11.44 -9.53 -3.47
N VAL A 89 -10.63 -9.59 -2.42
CA VAL A 89 -9.16 -9.42 -2.49
C VAL A 89 -8.44 -10.70 -2.07
N PHE A 90 -7.29 -10.98 -2.66
CA PHE A 90 -6.49 -12.18 -2.37
C PHE A 90 -5.17 -11.82 -1.66
N PRO A 91 -4.53 -12.77 -0.94
CA PRO A 91 -3.24 -12.55 -0.30
C PRO A 91 -2.14 -12.02 -1.24
N SER A 92 -2.20 -12.34 -2.53
CA SER A 92 -1.27 -11.83 -3.55
C SER A 92 -1.30 -10.30 -3.70
N ALA A 93 -2.38 -9.62 -3.30
CA ALA A 93 -2.47 -8.17 -3.38
C ALA A 93 -1.43 -7.46 -2.51
N SER A 94 -1.10 -7.96 -1.32
CA SER A 94 -0.08 -7.34 -0.47
C SER A 94 1.33 -7.49 -1.04
N TRP A 95 1.59 -8.58 -1.77
CA TRP A 95 2.86 -8.83 -2.45
C TRP A 95 2.97 -8.03 -3.76
N ALA A 96 1.85 -7.85 -4.47
CA ALA A 96 1.79 -7.07 -5.70
C ALA A 96 1.82 -5.55 -5.44
N ALA A 97 1.37 -5.07 -4.28
CA ALA A 97 1.28 -3.64 -3.96
C ALA A 97 2.58 -2.84 -4.23
N PRO A 98 3.78 -3.26 -3.74
CA PRO A 98 5.02 -2.54 -4.07
C PRO A 98 5.33 -2.52 -5.58
N LEU A 99 5.05 -3.61 -6.30
CA LEU A 99 5.26 -3.69 -7.76
C LEU A 99 4.29 -2.79 -8.52
N LEU A 100 3.02 -2.71 -8.08
CA LEU A 100 2.05 -1.78 -8.63
C LEU A 100 2.46 -0.32 -8.40
N LEU A 101 3.05 -0.01 -7.24
CA LEU A 101 3.59 1.33 -6.97
C LEU A 101 4.80 1.66 -7.84
N ASP A 102 5.64 0.68 -8.14
CA ASP A 102 6.68 0.85 -9.15
C ASP A 102 6.07 1.13 -10.54
N ILE A 103 4.99 0.44 -10.94
CA ILE A 103 4.26 0.76 -12.19
C ILE A 103 3.68 2.19 -12.15
N VAL A 104 3.15 2.65 -11.01
CA VAL A 104 2.64 4.02 -10.83
C VAL A 104 3.74 5.07 -11.07
N GLU A 105 4.97 4.80 -10.64
CA GLU A 105 6.08 5.73 -10.80
C GLU A 105 6.61 5.80 -12.24
N GLN A 106 6.84 4.64 -12.87
CA GLN A 106 7.64 4.52 -14.09
C GLN A 106 6.86 4.00 -15.32
N GLY A 107 5.64 3.49 -15.14
CA GLY A 107 4.81 2.93 -16.21
C GLY A 107 4.27 3.97 -17.20
N HIS A 108 3.64 3.50 -18.27
CA HIS A 108 2.88 4.34 -19.19
C HIS A 108 1.64 4.96 -18.50
N PRO A 109 1.14 6.16 -18.87
CA PRO A 109 0.01 6.81 -18.20
C PRO A 109 -1.22 5.90 -17.98
N HIS A 110 -1.58 5.06 -18.94
CA HIS A 110 -2.68 4.11 -18.78
C HIS A 110 -2.38 3.00 -17.76
N ALA A 111 -1.15 2.49 -17.72
CA ALA A 111 -0.72 1.51 -16.74
C ALA A 111 -0.71 2.09 -15.31
N ARG A 112 -0.31 3.36 -15.16
CA ARG A 112 -0.35 4.06 -13.87
C ARG A 112 -1.77 4.17 -13.33
N VAL A 113 -2.72 4.59 -14.18
CA VAL A 113 -4.14 4.69 -13.79
C VAL A 113 -4.69 3.33 -13.40
N ALA A 114 -4.41 2.28 -14.18
CA ALA A 114 -4.84 0.93 -13.87
C ALA A 114 -4.23 0.40 -12.56
N ALA A 115 -2.94 0.64 -12.31
CA ALA A 115 -2.27 0.25 -11.07
C ALA A 115 -2.84 0.97 -9.84
N VAL A 116 -3.18 2.26 -9.95
CA VAL A 116 -3.90 2.99 -8.89
C VAL A 116 -5.28 2.36 -8.63
N GLY A 117 -6.01 2.00 -9.67
CA GLY A 117 -7.31 1.32 -9.55
C GLY A 117 -7.21 -0.01 -8.80
N LEU A 118 -6.23 -0.85 -9.18
CA LEU A 118 -5.98 -2.14 -8.52
C LEU A 118 -5.60 -1.98 -7.04
N LEU A 119 -4.83 -0.95 -6.69
CA LEU A 119 -4.49 -0.64 -5.29
C LEU A 119 -5.73 -0.17 -4.51
N ASP A 120 -6.60 0.61 -5.12
CA ASP A 120 -7.85 1.08 -4.53
C ASP A 120 -8.80 -0.09 -4.24
N ASP A 121 -8.96 -0.99 -5.21
CA ASP A 121 -9.73 -2.24 -5.05
C ASP A 121 -9.14 -3.10 -3.92
N ALA A 122 -7.82 -3.27 -3.88
CA ALA A 122 -7.16 -4.07 -2.84
C ALA A 122 -7.36 -3.52 -1.41
N LEU A 123 -7.60 -2.22 -1.24
CA LEU A 123 -7.93 -1.62 0.05
C LEU A 123 -9.42 -1.77 0.42
N CYS A 124 -10.29 -1.65 -0.57
CA CYS A 124 -11.74 -1.55 -0.38
C CYS A 124 -12.46 -2.91 -0.37
N LEU A 125 -11.90 -3.92 -1.03
CA LEU A 125 -12.53 -5.24 -1.19
C LEU A 125 -12.28 -6.16 0.02
N HIS A 126 -13.11 -7.22 0.11
CA HIS A 126 -13.11 -8.12 1.25
C HIS A 126 -12.29 -9.38 0.95
N PRO A 127 -11.38 -9.81 1.82
CA PRO A 127 -10.63 -11.04 1.60
C PRO A 127 -11.49 -12.29 1.77
N ALA A 128 -11.08 -13.41 1.19
CA ALA A 128 -11.72 -14.69 1.50
C ALA A 128 -11.56 -15.01 3.00
N ALA A 129 -12.62 -15.58 3.61
CA ALA A 129 -12.58 -16.08 4.98
C ALA A 129 -11.33 -16.94 5.25
N ASP A 130 -10.70 -16.77 6.42
CA ASP A 130 -9.43 -17.41 6.82
C ASP A 130 -8.18 -17.00 6.01
N TYR A 131 -8.31 -16.18 4.96
CA TYR A 131 -7.20 -15.68 4.12
C TYR A 131 -7.07 -14.17 4.16
N ASN A 132 -7.56 -13.52 5.22
CA ASN A 132 -7.53 -12.06 5.39
C ASN A 132 -6.19 -11.49 5.88
N ARG A 133 -5.22 -12.35 6.18
CA ARG A 133 -3.96 -11.97 6.83
C ARG A 133 -2.76 -12.55 6.10
N VAL A 134 -1.65 -11.80 6.17
CA VAL A 134 -0.39 -12.15 5.53
C VAL A 134 0.79 -11.93 6.47
N VAL A 135 1.85 -12.70 6.22
CA VAL A 135 3.17 -12.45 6.80
C VAL A 135 3.85 -11.36 5.98
N THR A 136 4.38 -10.37 6.67
CA THR A 136 5.18 -9.27 6.10
C THR A 136 6.44 -9.10 6.93
N GLU A 137 7.40 -8.32 6.43
CA GLU A 137 8.56 -7.90 7.22
C GLU A 137 8.18 -7.13 8.51
N HIS A 138 6.94 -6.62 8.59
CA HIS A 138 6.42 -5.84 9.71
C HIS A 138 5.49 -6.63 10.64
N GLY A 139 5.26 -7.92 10.40
CA GLY A 139 4.45 -8.75 11.29
C GLY A 139 3.87 -10.00 10.64
N MET A 140 3.47 -10.97 11.46
CA MET A 140 3.04 -12.30 11.01
C MET A 140 1.56 -12.42 10.62
N HIS A 141 0.70 -11.51 11.09
CA HIS A 141 -0.75 -11.61 10.92
C HIS A 141 -1.38 -10.29 10.46
N VAL A 142 -0.69 -9.57 9.59
CA VAL A 142 -1.11 -8.25 9.14
C VAL A 142 -2.34 -8.40 8.23
N PRO A 143 -3.46 -7.70 8.46
CA PRO A 143 -4.57 -7.68 7.52
C PRO A 143 -4.11 -7.24 6.12
N ILE A 144 -4.61 -7.89 5.06
CA ILE A 144 -4.17 -7.60 3.67
C ILE A 144 -4.28 -6.11 3.35
N CYS A 145 -5.42 -5.48 3.66
CA CYS A 145 -5.64 -4.06 3.42
C CYS A 145 -4.65 -3.17 4.20
N CYS A 146 -4.26 -3.55 5.42
CA CYS A 146 -3.23 -2.84 6.19
C CYS A 146 -1.85 -2.96 5.56
N ALA A 147 -1.49 -4.13 5.02
CA ALA A 147 -0.23 -4.33 4.32
C ALA A 147 -0.16 -3.47 3.04
N VAL A 148 -1.22 -3.48 2.22
CA VAL A 148 -1.33 -2.64 1.01
C VAL A 148 -1.29 -1.15 1.38
N ALA A 149 -2.05 -0.74 2.41
CA ALA A 149 -2.10 0.66 2.83
C ALA A 149 -0.73 1.18 3.28
N ARG A 150 0.05 0.35 3.98
CA ARG A 150 1.43 0.70 4.35
C ARG A 150 2.30 0.93 3.12
N SER A 151 2.26 0.05 2.12
CA SER A 151 2.99 0.25 0.86
C SER A 151 2.59 1.58 0.20
N VAL A 152 1.29 1.86 0.10
CA VAL A 152 0.77 3.12 -0.46
C VAL A 152 1.30 4.35 0.30
N ARG A 153 1.27 4.33 1.63
CA ARG A 153 1.78 5.43 2.46
C ARG A 153 3.28 5.62 2.32
N SER A 154 4.06 4.54 2.25
CA SER A 154 5.53 4.59 2.09
C SER A 154 5.96 5.27 0.79
N ARG A 155 5.06 5.32 -0.20
CA ARG A 155 5.29 5.92 -1.53
C ARG A 155 4.36 7.12 -1.76
N ARG A 156 4.07 7.88 -0.70
CA ARG A 156 3.11 9.02 -0.71
C ARG A 156 3.29 9.97 -1.88
N ASP A 157 4.50 10.39 -2.19
CA ASP A 157 4.75 11.43 -3.20
C ASP A 157 4.39 10.96 -4.61
N ILE A 158 4.75 9.72 -4.97
CA ILE A 158 4.41 9.17 -6.29
C ILE A 158 2.90 8.93 -6.43
N VAL A 159 2.22 8.62 -5.32
CA VAL A 159 0.77 8.45 -5.29
C VAL A 159 0.08 9.81 -5.41
N LEU A 160 0.53 10.84 -4.67
CA LEU A 160 0.02 12.20 -4.78
C LEU A 160 0.17 12.77 -6.19
N ALA A 161 1.26 12.43 -6.89
CA ALA A 161 1.50 12.85 -8.27
C ALA A 161 0.42 12.35 -9.26
N GLN A 162 -0.39 11.35 -8.89
CA GLN A 162 -1.52 10.86 -9.70
C GLN A 162 -2.78 11.75 -9.62
N GLY A 163 -2.74 12.86 -8.89
CA GLY A 163 -3.85 13.81 -8.80
C GLY A 163 -5.00 13.30 -7.93
N HIS A 164 -6.24 13.47 -8.39
CA HIS A 164 -7.44 13.12 -7.60
C HIS A 164 -7.51 11.62 -7.22
N PRO A 165 -7.28 10.66 -8.13
CA PRO A 165 -7.23 9.24 -7.78
C PRO A 165 -6.20 8.93 -6.68
N GLY A 166 -5.00 9.51 -6.78
CA GLY A 166 -3.95 9.34 -5.78
C GLY A 166 -4.31 9.92 -4.41
N LYS A 167 -4.94 11.10 -4.37
CA LYS A 167 -5.46 11.71 -3.13
C LYS A 167 -6.52 10.83 -2.46
N ARG A 168 -7.43 10.26 -3.25
CA ARG A 168 -8.45 9.32 -2.75
C ARG A 168 -7.80 8.06 -2.18
N LEU A 169 -6.87 7.46 -2.92
CA LEU A 169 -6.15 6.26 -2.48
C LEU A 169 -5.40 6.49 -1.15
N LEU A 170 -4.74 7.64 -1.00
CA LEU A 170 -4.09 8.01 0.26
C LEU A 170 -5.07 8.29 1.38
N ALA A 171 -6.24 8.86 1.08
CA ALA A 171 -7.29 9.06 2.09
C ALA A 171 -7.78 7.70 2.62
N GLU A 172 -8.00 6.72 1.76
CA GLU A 172 -8.37 5.36 2.16
C GLU A 172 -7.24 4.68 2.95
N ALA A 173 -6.00 4.72 2.45
CA ALA A 173 -4.84 4.14 3.12
C ALA A 173 -4.60 4.73 4.52
N ARG A 174 -5.08 5.94 4.82
CA ARG A 174 -4.98 6.54 6.17
C ARG A 174 -5.91 5.89 7.18
N LEU A 175 -7.03 5.30 6.76
CA LEU A 175 -7.98 4.61 7.65
C LEU A 175 -7.41 3.30 8.21
N HIS A 176 -6.42 2.73 7.51
CA HIS A 176 -5.70 1.53 7.92
C HIS A 176 -4.49 1.89 8.80
N TRP A 177 -4.77 2.42 9.98
CA TRP A 177 -3.73 2.85 10.91
C TRP A 177 -2.90 1.68 11.46
N ARG A 178 -1.70 1.97 11.94
CA ARG A 178 -0.86 1.03 12.69
C ARG A 178 -0.10 1.80 13.76
N PHE A 179 -0.01 1.25 14.96
CA PHE A 179 0.83 1.82 16.01
C PHE A 179 1.89 0.84 16.45
N ASP A 180 3.16 1.15 16.17
CA ASP A 180 4.31 0.37 16.60
C ASP A 180 4.71 0.79 18.01
N ILE A 181 4.66 -0.13 18.97
CA ILE A 181 4.91 0.15 20.40
C ILE A 181 6.41 0.08 20.66
N GLU A 182 6.98 1.18 21.17
CA GLU A 182 8.39 1.29 21.55
C GLU A 182 8.57 1.23 23.06
N GLU A 183 7.62 1.80 23.82
CA GLU A 183 7.64 1.81 25.28
C GLU A 183 6.22 1.71 25.84
N THR A 184 6.09 1.13 27.04
CA THR A 184 4.80 0.99 27.74
C THR A 184 4.91 1.29 29.22
N LEU A 185 3.91 1.97 29.77
CA LEU A 185 3.79 2.28 31.19
C LEU A 185 2.40 1.84 31.71
N PRO A 186 2.33 1.01 32.76
CA PRO A 186 1.05 0.73 33.42
C PRO A 186 0.52 2.00 34.09
N VAL A 187 -0.72 2.39 33.76
CA VAL A 187 -1.40 3.56 34.33
C VAL A 187 -2.30 3.14 35.50
N SER A 188 -3.13 2.13 35.27
CA SER A 188 -3.99 1.50 36.28
C SER A 188 -4.31 0.07 35.87
N GLU A 189 -5.08 -0.65 36.67
CA GLU A 189 -5.51 -2.01 36.32
C GLU A 189 -6.23 -2.00 34.95
N GLY A 190 -5.72 -2.79 34.01
CA GLY A 190 -6.26 -2.90 32.65
C GLY A 190 -6.05 -1.67 31.76
N VAL A 191 -5.20 -0.71 32.16
CA VAL A 191 -4.88 0.47 31.34
C VAL A 191 -3.37 0.65 31.20
N VAL A 192 -2.91 0.68 29.95
CA VAL A 192 -1.50 0.84 29.59
C VAL A 192 -1.35 2.08 28.71
N ALA A 193 -0.44 2.98 29.08
CA ALA A 193 0.04 4.02 28.18
C ALA A 193 1.13 3.41 27.28
N ALA A 194 0.98 3.51 25.98
CA ALA A 194 1.92 3.01 24.99
C ALA A 194 2.46 4.17 24.16
N PHE A 195 3.79 4.26 24.09
CA PHE A 195 4.53 5.27 23.33
C PHE A 195 5.15 4.60 22.10
N GLY A 196 5.12 5.30 20.97
CA GLY A 196 5.66 4.77 19.73
C GLY A 196 5.18 5.54 18.51
N VAL A 197 5.18 4.88 17.35
CA VAL A 197 4.94 5.52 16.06
C VAL A 197 3.57 5.13 15.50
N LEU A 198 2.72 6.14 15.26
CA LEU A 198 1.43 6.00 14.59
C LEU A 198 1.57 6.27 13.10
N GLU A 199 1.31 5.25 12.29
CA GLU A 199 1.06 5.39 10.86
C GLU A 199 -0.43 5.48 10.58
N GLY A 200 -0.82 6.35 9.64
CA GLY A 200 -2.23 6.55 9.30
C GLY A 200 -2.92 7.49 10.29
N VAL A 201 -4.22 7.31 10.49
CA VAL A 201 -5.04 8.13 11.38
C VAL A 201 -5.99 7.25 12.17
N LEU A 202 -5.97 7.39 13.50
CA LEU A 202 -7.00 6.82 14.36
C LEU A 202 -8.33 7.53 14.07
N PRO A 203 -9.41 6.81 13.69
CA PRO A 203 -10.75 7.40 13.60
C PRO A 203 -11.20 7.84 14.99
N SER A 204 -12.24 8.70 15.06
CA SER A 204 -12.73 9.33 16.30
C SER A 204 -12.66 8.41 17.54
N PRO A 205 -11.62 8.52 18.39
CA PRO A 205 -11.39 7.58 19.48
C PRO A 205 -12.45 7.72 20.58
N PRO A 206 -12.72 6.67 21.37
CA PRO A 206 -12.02 5.37 21.39
C PRO A 206 -12.34 4.49 20.17
N VAL A 207 -11.34 3.75 19.71
CA VAL A 207 -11.48 2.75 18.63
C VAL A 207 -11.00 1.38 19.08
N GLU A 208 -11.54 0.32 18.48
CA GLU A 208 -11.08 -1.04 18.75
C GLU A 208 -9.80 -1.34 17.98
N GLY A 209 -8.86 -2.00 18.66
CA GLY A 209 -7.61 -2.47 18.09
C GLY A 209 -7.38 -3.95 18.34
N GLU A 210 -6.47 -4.53 17.57
CA GLU A 210 -5.89 -5.84 17.81
C GLU A 210 -4.39 -5.63 18.02
N LEU A 211 -3.85 -6.12 19.13
CA LEU A 211 -2.44 -6.06 19.48
C LEU A 211 -1.73 -7.32 18.99
N HIS A 212 -0.66 -7.14 18.24
CA HIS A 212 0.17 -8.19 17.67
C HIS A 212 1.52 -8.23 18.36
N ALA A 213 1.80 -9.35 19.04
CA ALA A 213 3.08 -9.64 19.68
C ALA A 213 3.61 -10.97 19.14
N GLY A 214 4.44 -10.92 18.10
CA GLY A 214 4.89 -12.10 17.36
C GLY A 214 3.70 -12.89 16.76
N PRO A 215 3.53 -14.18 17.09
CA PRO A 215 2.39 -14.97 16.62
C PRO A 215 1.10 -14.70 17.40
N SER A 216 1.16 -13.99 18.52
CA SER A 216 0.00 -13.77 19.38
C SER A 216 -0.77 -12.53 18.98
N ARG A 217 -2.11 -12.63 19.07
CA ARG A 217 -3.04 -11.52 18.86
C ARG A 217 -3.92 -11.36 20.09
N PHE A 218 -4.11 -10.12 20.52
CA PHE A 218 -4.95 -9.80 21.67
C PHE A 218 -5.92 -8.67 21.30
N PRO A 219 -7.23 -8.83 21.54
CA PRO A 219 -8.18 -7.75 21.33
C PRO A 219 -7.90 -6.61 22.33
N VAL A 220 -8.02 -5.38 21.85
CA VAL A 220 -7.91 -4.14 22.61
C VAL A 220 -9.23 -3.39 22.46
N PRO A 221 -10.15 -3.53 23.42
CA PRO A 221 -11.49 -2.97 23.33
C PRO A 221 -11.55 -1.44 23.13
N ALA A 222 -10.55 -0.71 23.64
CA ALA A 222 -10.47 0.72 23.41
C ALA A 222 -9.01 1.20 23.34
N VAL A 223 -8.72 1.89 22.24
CA VAL A 223 -7.50 2.65 21.97
C VAL A 223 -7.89 4.13 21.92
N GLU A 224 -7.32 4.92 22.82
CA GLU A 224 -7.52 6.37 22.90
C GLU A 224 -6.20 7.09 22.65
N THR A 225 -6.27 8.32 22.12
CA THR A 225 -5.10 9.17 21.95
C THR A 225 -4.91 10.03 23.19
N GLU A 226 -3.84 9.83 23.95
CA GLU A 226 -3.44 10.72 25.05
C GLU A 226 -2.67 11.92 24.50
N TYR A 227 -1.65 11.63 23.67
CA TYR A 227 -0.89 12.64 22.95
C TYR A 227 -0.88 12.30 21.46
N PRO A 228 -1.49 13.14 20.60
CA PRO A 228 -1.49 12.91 19.16
C PRO A 228 -0.08 13.09 18.58
N PRO A 229 0.17 12.60 17.35
CA PRO A 229 1.40 12.88 16.63
C PRO A 229 1.75 14.37 16.63
N ALA A 230 2.91 14.73 17.19
CA ALA A 230 3.33 16.12 17.34
C ALA A 230 3.88 16.72 16.02
N ASP A 231 4.40 15.87 15.14
CA ASP A 231 5.05 16.24 13.88
C ASP A 231 4.96 15.10 12.85
N ASP A 232 5.70 15.22 11.75
CA ASP A 232 5.76 14.24 10.67
C ASP A 232 6.45 12.91 11.08
N THR A 233 7.00 12.79 12.28
CA THR A 233 7.60 11.53 12.76
C THR A 233 6.56 10.48 13.13
N GLY A 234 5.32 10.90 13.39
CA GLY A 234 4.26 10.00 13.84
C GLY A 234 4.34 9.60 15.31
N GLN A 235 5.29 10.15 16.09
CA GLN A 235 5.42 9.84 17.51
C GLN A 235 4.17 10.23 18.30
N ALA A 236 3.53 9.26 18.95
CA ALA A 236 2.29 9.44 19.69
C ALA A 236 2.28 8.63 21.00
N CYS A 237 1.36 9.00 21.89
CA CYS A 237 1.02 8.23 23.08
C CYS A 237 -0.44 7.82 23.02
N LEU A 238 -0.69 6.51 23.12
CA LEU A 238 -2.02 5.93 23.14
C LEU A 238 -2.31 5.29 24.50
N LEU A 239 -3.55 5.39 24.96
CA LEU A 239 -4.06 4.62 26.09
C LEU A 239 -4.76 3.37 25.56
N LEU A 240 -4.28 2.21 26.00
CA LEU A 240 -4.83 0.91 25.69
C LEU A 240 -5.63 0.44 26.91
N ARG A 241 -6.95 0.26 26.74
CA ARG A 241 -7.83 -0.23 27.81
C ARG A 241 -8.22 -1.67 27.56
N GLY A 242 -8.35 -2.43 28.64
CA GLY A 242 -8.70 -3.86 28.59
C GLY A 242 -7.55 -4.77 28.19
N VAL A 243 -6.31 -4.29 28.24
CA VAL A 243 -5.11 -5.05 27.86
C VAL A 243 -4.27 -5.33 29.12
N PRO A 244 -3.92 -6.59 29.39
CA PRO A 244 -2.96 -6.90 30.44
C PRO A 244 -1.57 -6.33 30.08
N THR A 245 -0.90 -5.69 31.04
CA THR A 245 0.38 -5.00 30.81
C THR A 245 1.45 -5.91 30.20
N GLU A 246 1.45 -7.19 30.54
CA GLU A 246 2.38 -8.19 29.99
C GLU A 246 2.15 -8.53 28.51
N LYS A 247 1.04 -8.07 27.91
CA LYS A 247 0.75 -8.25 26.49
C LYS A 247 1.23 -7.09 25.65
N ALA A 248 1.10 -5.86 26.15
CA ALA A 248 1.61 -4.66 25.51
C ALA A 248 3.10 -4.52 25.80
N VAL A 249 3.93 -5.17 24.97
CA VAL A 249 5.39 -5.13 25.10
C VAL A 249 6.04 -4.36 23.94
N PRO A 250 7.21 -3.74 24.15
CA PRO A 250 7.99 -3.15 23.07
C PRO A 250 8.20 -4.10 21.88
N GLY A 251 8.08 -3.58 20.67
CA GLY A 251 8.12 -4.34 19.42
C GLY A 251 6.78 -4.97 19.01
N SER A 252 5.73 -4.80 19.82
CA SER A 252 4.36 -5.15 19.42
C SER A 252 3.76 -4.07 18.52
N ALA A 253 2.72 -4.42 17.76
CA ALA A 253 2.01 -3.48 16.92
C ALA A 253 0.49 -3.57 17.09
N LEU A 254 -0.19 -2.42 17.09
CA LEU A 254 -1.64 -2.35 17.04
C LEU A 254 -2.12 -2.16 15.61
N HIS A 255 -3.20 -2.86 15.29
CA HIS A 255 -3.96 -2.73 14.05
C HIS A 255 -5.44 -2.47 14.35
N PRO A 256 -6.23 -1.92 13.40
CA PRO A 256 -7.66 -1.77 13.58
C PRO A 256 -8.33 -3.14 13.60
N THR A 257 -9.15 -3.43 14.62
CA THR A 257 -9.91 -4.70 14.71
C THR A 257 -10.73 -4.93 13.45
N ALA A 258 -11.45 -3.89 12.99
CA ALA A 258 -12.28 -3.95 11.79
C ALA A 258 -11.52 -4.40 10.54
N CYS A 259 -10.22 -4.12 10.40
CA CYS A 259 -9.45 -4.61 9.26
C CYS A 259 -9.21 -6.12 9.31
N GLY A 260 -9.03 -6.64 10.52
CA GLY A 260 -8.80 -8.05 10.80
C GLY A 260 -10.06 -8.92 10.85
N GLU A 261 -11.24 -8.31 10.80
CA GLU A 261 -12.56 -8.97 10.77
C GLU A 261 -13.24 -8.87 9.40
N ARG A 262 -12.70 -8.07 8.47
CA ARG A 262 -13.19 -8.00 7.08
C ARG A 262 -12.97 -9.36 6.42
N GLU A 263 -14.06 -10.01 6.02
CA GLU A 263 -14.08 -11.24 5.24
C GLU A 263 -15.31 -11.27 4.30
N HIS A 264 -15.19 -11.98 3.18
CA HIS A 264 -16.26 -12.29 2.22
C HIS A 264 -16.84 -13.68 2.50
#